data_AF-A0AA49FRJ6-F1
#
_entry.id   AF-A0AA49FRJ6-F1
#
_cell.length_a   1.000
_cell.length_b   1.000
_cell.length_c   1.000
_cell.angle_alpha   90.00
_cell.angle_beta   90.00
_cell.angle_gamma   90.00
#
_symmetry.space_group_name_H-M   'P 1'
#
loop_
_entity.id
_entity.type
_entity.pdbx_description
1 polymer ?
#
loop_
_entity_poly.entity_id
_entity_poly.type
_entity_poly.pdbx_seq_one_letter_code
_entity_poly.pdbx_strand_id
1 'polypeptide(L)'
;MKFVILCVLALIAVVYSRPESKYTDRFDNINIQEILNNKRLLAAYVLCVLEKGKCTNEGRELKSHIKDALETKCSKCTEVQRKGTETVIGHLINHEEDYWNQLVVKYDPERKYVVKYEKELRSVKA
;
A
#
# COMPACT_ATOMS: atom_id res chain seq x y z
N MET A 1 -15.68 43.22 17.97
CA MET A 1 -15.00 42.03 18.51
C MET A 1 -15.77 40.72 18.30
N LYS A 2 -17.10 40.66 18.47
CA LYS A 2 -17.90 39.44 18.21
C LYS A 2 -17.91 38.95 16.75
N PHE A 3 -17.89 39.85 15.77
CA PHE A 3 -17.92 39.48 14.34
C PHE A 3 -16.59 38.89 13.82
N VAL A 4 -15.45 39.30 14.38
CA VAL A 4 -14.13 38.79 13.97
C VAL A 4 -13.94 37.34 14.42
N ILE A 5 -14.43 37.00 15.61
CA ILE A 5 -14.37 35.63 16.15
C ILE A 5 -15.22 34.67 15.29
N LEU A 6 -16.37 35.14 14.80
CA LEU A 6 -17.27 34.34 13.96
C LEU A 6 -16.65 34.03 12.57
N CYS A 7 -15.92 34.98 11.98
CA CYS A 7 -15.23 34.78 10.70
C CYS A 7 -14.04 33.83 10.80
N VAL A 8 -13.30 33.84 11.93
CA VAL A 8 -12.17 32.92 12.14
C VAL A 8 -12.65 31.48 12.34
N LEU A 9 -13.77 31.27 13.05
CA LEU A 9 -14.37 29.93 13.20
C LEU A 9 -14.90 29.36 11.88
N ALA A 10 -15.47 30.21 11.02
CA ALA A 10 -15.93 29.79 9.69
C ALA A 10 -14.77 29.36 8.77
N LEU A 11 -13.61 30.03 8.85
CA LEU A 11 -12.42 29.66 8.08
C LEU A 11 -11.80 28.33 8.55
N ILE A 12 -11.87 28.01 9.84
CA ILE A 12 -11.38 26.74 10.38
C ILE A 12 -12.23 25.56 9.89
N ALA A 13 -13.56 25.72 9.77
CA ALA A 13 -14.46 24.67 9.31
C ALA A 13 -14.23 24.26 7.83
N VAL A 14 -13.78 25.19 6.98
CA VAL A 14 -13.51 24.92 5.55
C VAL A 14 -12.20 24.13 5.34
N VAL A 15 -11.26 24.18 6.29
CA VAL A 15 -10.00 23.39 6.20
C VAL A 15 -10.23 21.90 6.45
N TYR A 16 -11.24 21.53 7.26
CA TYR A 16 -11.55 20.13 7.60
C TYR A 16 -12.38 19.38 6.54
N SER A 17 -12.89 20.07 5.52
CA SER A 17 -13.78 19.49 4.51
C SER A 17 -13.09 19.26 3.16
N ARG A 18 -11.79 18.95 3.16
CA ARG A 18 -11.15 18.41 1.95
C ARG A 18 -11.50 16.93 1.84
N PRO A 19 -12.20 16.47 0.79
CA PRO A 19 -12.31 15.05 0.52
C PRO A 19 -10.88 14.50 0.36
N GLU A 20 -10.48 13.56 1.22
CA GLU A 20 -9.22 12.85 1.03
C GLU A 20 -9.30 12.14 -0.32
N SER A 21 -8.50 12.59 -1.29
CA SER A 21 -8.42 11.96 -2.60
C SER A 21 -7.85 10.55 -2.43
N LYS A 22 -8.71 9.54 -2.49
CA LYS A 22 -8.31 8.13 -2.51
C LYS A 22 -7.56 7.80 -3.80
N TYR A 23 -6.77 6.72 -3.78
CA TYR A 23 -6.25 6.14 -5.02
C TYR A 23 -7.40 5.64 -5.89
N THR A 24 -7.14 5.46 -7.18
CA THR A 24 -8.14 4.93 -8.10
C THR A 24 -8.59 3.53 -7.66
N ASP A 25 -9.88 3.28 -7.74
CA ASP A 25 -10.54 2.00 -7.45
C ASP A 25 -10.70 1.11 -8.70
N ARG A 26 -10.22 1.58 -9.87
CA ARG A 26 -10.33 0.89 -11.18
C ARG A 26 -9.86 -0.57 -11.12
N PHE A 27 -8.92 -0.85 -10.23
CA PHE A 27 -8.22 -2.11 -10.10
C PHE A 27 -8.61 -2.91 -8.84
N ASP A 28 -9.64 -2.48 -8.10
CA ASP A 28 -10.05 -3.14 -6.86
C ASP A 28 -10.69 -4.52 -7.13
N ASN A 29 -11.14 -4.80 -8.35
CA ASN A 29 -11.73 -6.08 -8.75
C ASN A 29 -10.70 -7.14 -9.20
N ILE A 30 -9.39 -6.86 -9.07
CA ILE A 30 -8.35 -7.84 -9.43
C ILE A 30 -8.44 -9.06 -8.50
N ASN A 31 -8.31 -10.25 -9.08
CA ASN A 31 -8.22 -11.47 -8.31
C ASN A 31 -6.82 -11.66 -7.72
N ILE A 32 -6.62 -11.11 -6.51
CA ILE A 32 -5.36 -11.23 -5.77
C ILE A 32 -5.00 -12.71 -5.51
N GLN A 33 -5.98 -13.55 -5.22
CA GLN A 33 -5.74 -14.97 -4.92
C GLN A 33 -5.18 -15.73 -6.13
N GLU A 34 -5.66 -15.42 -7.33
CA GLU A 34 -5.11 -16.00 -8.56
C GLU A 34 -3.65 -15.61 -8.77
N ILE A 35 -3.31 -14.34 -8.53
CA ILE A 35 -1.94 -13.84 -8.65
C ILE A 35 -1.02 -14.54 -7.63
N LEU A 36 -1.43 -14.60 -6.36
CA LEU A 36 -0.64 -15.21 -5.29
C LEU A 36 -0.44 -16.73 -5.49
N ASN A 37 -1.44 -17.43 -6.04
CA ASN A 37 -1.34 -18.86 -6.30
C ASN A 37 -0.58 -19.18 -7.61
N ASN A 38 -0.26 -18.19 -8.43
CA ASN A 38 0.49 -18.36 -9.67
C ASN A 38 1.87 -17.70 -9.58
N LYS A 39 2.89 -18.51 -9.28
CA LYS A 39 4.28 -18.04 -9.13
C LYS A 39 4.78 -17.19 -10.31
N ARG A 40 4.37 -17.50 -11.54
CA ARG A 40 4.79 -16.73 -12.73
C ARG A 40 4.15 -15.34 -12.74
N LEU A 41 2.86 -15.24 -12.40
CA LEU A 41 2.17 -13.95 -12.31
C LEU A 41 2.71 -13.14 -11.14
N LEU A 42 2.82 -13.73 -9.95
CA LEU A 42 3.39 -13.07 -8.78
C LEU A 42 4.78 -12.50 -9.06
N ALA A 43 5.67 -13.32 -9.65
CA ALA A 43 7.01 -12.87 -10.03
C ALA A 43 6.97 -11.70 -11.01
N ALA A 44 6.07 -11.68 -11.99
CA ALA A 44 5.94 -10.57 -12.93
C ALA A 44 5.55 -9.25 -12.21
N TYR A 45 4.61 -9.30 -11.26
CA TYR A 45 4.23 -8.14 -10.45
C TYR A 45 5.37 -7.67 -9.54
N VAL A 46 6.03 -8.59 -8.84
CA VAL A 46 7.15 -8.27 -7.95
C VAL A 46 8.32 -7.66 -8.74
N LEU A 47 8.68 -8.25 -9.88
CA LEU A 47 9.75 -7.73 -10.74
C LEU A 47 9.40 -6.35 -11.33
N CYS A 48 8.14 -6.11 -11.68
CA CYS A 48 7.68 -4.78 -12.07
C CYS A 48 7.93 -3.75 -10.96
N VAL A 49 7.50 -4.08 -9.74
CA VAL A 49 7.64 -3.22 -8.55
C VAL A 49 9.12 -3.02 -8.18
N LEU A 50 9.96 -4.04 -8.35
CA LEU A 50 11.41 -3.94 -8.19
C LEU A 50 12.12 -3.19 -9.32
N GLU A 51 11.41 -2.84 -10.40
CA GLU A 51 11.94 -2.23 -11.62
C GLU A 51 12.92 -3.12 -12.39
N LYS A 52 12.71 -4.43 -12.29
CA LYS A 52 13.48 -5.49 -12.98
C LYS A 52 12.67 -6.17 -14.09
N GLY A 53 11.45 -5.71 -14.36
CA GLY A 53 10.55 -6.30 -15.34
C GLY A 53 9.52 -5.32 -15.90
N LYS A 54 8.76 -5.77 -16.90
CA LYS A 54 7.65 -4.99 -17.47
C LYS A 54 6.49 -4.93 -16.49
N CYS A 55 5.82 -3.79 -16.44
CA CYS A 55 4.63 -3.58 -15.64
C CYS A 55 3.38 -3.66 -16.51
N THR A 56 2.34 -4.33 -16.00
CA THR A 56 0.97 -4.11 -16.46
C THR A 56 0.48 -2.73 -16.01
N ASN A 57 -0.73 -2.33 -16.41
CA ASN A 57 -1.30 -1.04 -15.97
C ASN A 57 -1.54 -1.05 -14.46
N GLU A 58 -2.05 -2.17 -13.94
CA GLU A 58 -2.30 -2.44 -12.53
C GLU A 58 -1.00 -2.39 -11.73
N GLY A 59 0.04 -3.09 -12.20
CA GLY A 59 1.34 -3.11 -11.54
C GLY A 59 2.03 -1.74 -11.54
N ARG A 60 1.79 -0.92 -12.57
CA ARG A 60 2.30 0.46 -12.64
C ARG A 60 1.61 1.36 -11.62
N GLU A 61 0.30 1.24 -11.49
CA GLU A 61 -0.49 1.98 -10.50
C GLU A 61 -0.04 1.62 -9.07
N LEU A 62 0.08 0.33 -8.78
CA LEU A 62 0.63 -0.15 -7.51
C LEU A 62 2.01 0.46 -7.26
N LYS A 63 2.93 0.32 -8.22
CA LYS A 63 4.31 0.80 -8.10
C LYS A 63 4.39 2.30 -7.79
N SER A 64 3.54 3.13 -8.39
CA SER A 64 3.55 4.58 -8.16
C SER A 64 3.13 4.97 -6.75
N HIS A 65 2.36 4.13 -6.05
CA HIS A 65 1.77 4.48 -4.75
C HIS A 65 2.41 3.79 -3.55
N ILE A 66 3.23 2.74 -3.73
CA ILE A 66 3.82 1.99 -2.60
C ILE A 66 4.52 2.91 -1.59
N LYS A 67 5.34 3.88 -2.03
CA LYS A 67 6.05 4.78 -1.12
C LYS A 67 5.11 5.67 -0.32
N ASP A 68 4.19 6.35 -1.01
CA ASP A 68 3.19 7.20 -0.37
C ASP A 68 2.33 6.40 0.62
N ALA A 69 1.92 5.18 0.25
CA ALA A 69 1.14 4.30 1.10
C ALA A 69 1.91 3.86 2.36
N LEU A 70 3.22 3.58 2.26
CA LEU A 70 4.04 3.26 3.43
C LEU A 70 4.19 4.46 4.37
N GLU A 71 4.51 5.64 3.83
CA GLU A 71 4.72 6.86 4.61
C GLU A 71 3.44 7.35 5.30
N THR A 72 2.31 7.25 4.60
CA THR A 72 1.01 7.75 5.07
C THR A 72 0.13 6.68 5.72
N LYS A 73 0.63 5.46 5.89
CA LYS A 73 -0.13 4.31 6.41
C LYS A 73 -1.41 4.05 5.61
N CYS A 74 -1.30 4.08 4.28
CA CYS A 74 -2.39 3.81 3.34
C CYS A 74 -3.60 4.75 3.52
N SER A 75 -3.39 6.02 3.93
CA SER A 75 -4.50 6.97 4.18
C SER A 75 -5.42 7.13 2.96
N LYS A 76 -4.84 7.09 1.76
CA LYS A 76 -5.54 7.20 0.47
C LYS A 76 -6.03 5.85 -0.10
N CYS A 77 -5.72 4.72 0.53
CA CYS A 77 -6.16 3.42 0.03
C CYS A 77 -7.65 3.20 0.25
N THR A 78 -8.29 2.47 -0.67
CA THR A 78 -9.63 1.92 -0.48
C THR A 78 -9.61 0.78 0.55
N GLU A 79 -10.78 0.41 1.08
CA GLU A 79 -10.89 -0.74 1.99
C GLU A 79 -10.46 -2.06 1.34
N VAL A 80 -10.74 -2.21 0.05
CA VAL A 80 -10.33 -3.39 -0.73
C VAL A 80 -8.81 -3.43 -0.86
N GLN A 81 -8.18 -2.29 -1.19
CA GLN A 81 -6.73 -2.17 -1.30
C GLN A 81 -6.03 -2.44 0.03
N ARG A 82 -6.58 -1.98 1.17
CA ARG A 82 -6.02 -2.25 2.51
C ARG A 82 -5.99 -3.75 2.80
N LYS A 83 -7.13 -4.43 2.68
CA LYS A 83 -7.24 -5.88 2.90
C LYS A 83 -6.38 -6.69 1.92
N GLY A 84 -6.38 -6.27 0.65
CA GLY A 84 -5.55 -6.88 -0.39
C GLY A 84 -4.06 -6.75 -0.08
N THR A 85 -3.63 -5.57 0.37
CA THR A 85 -2.23 -5.31 0.74
C THR A 85 -1.78 -6.18 1.91
N GLU A 86 -2.59 -6.31 2.96
CA GLU A 86 -2.29 -7.21 4.09
C GLU A 86 -2.15 -8.66 3.64
N THR A 87 -3.03 -9.12 2.75
CA THR A 87 -2.99 -10.48 2.19
C THR A 87 -1.71 -10.72 1.38
N VAL A 88 -1.36 -9.78 0.50
CA VAL A 88 -0.15 -9.87 -0.34
C VAL A 88 1.12 -9.81 0.51
N ILE A 89 1.21 -8.87 1.44
CA ILE A 89 2.37 -8.73 2.34
C ILE A 89 2.53 -9.99 3.18
N GLY A 90 1.44 -10.52 3.76
CA GLY A 90 1.47 -11.76 4.51
C GLY A 90 1.95 -12.94 3.68
N HIS A 91 1.48 -13.07 2.43
CA HIS A 91 1.98 -14.12 1.54
C HIS A 91 3.48 -13.96 1.25
N LEU A 92 3.94 -12.76 0.94
CA LEU A 92 5.36 -12.50 0.65
C LEU A 92 6.27 -12.82 1.85
N ILE A 93 5.88 -12.40 3.06
CA ILE A 93 6.64 -12.66 4.29
C ILE A 93 6.79 -14.15 4.57
N ASN A 94 5.74 -14.94 4.32
CA ASN A 94 5.67 -16.34 4.74
C ASN A 94 6.11 -17.32 3.65
N HIS A 95 6.00 -16.96 2.37
CA HIS A 95 6.22 -17.88 1.25
C HIS A 95 7.27 -17.40 0.23
N GLU A 96 7.59 -16.11 0.18
CA GLU A 96 8.44 -15.52 -0.85
C GLU A 96 9.54 -14.62 -0.23
N GLU A 97 10.29 -15.19 0.73
CA GLU A 97 11.26 -14.46 1.57
C GLU A 97 12.32 -13.68 0.76
N ASP A 98 12.81 -14.26 -0.34
CA ASP A 98 13.79 -13.58 -1.20
C ASP A 98 13.20 -12.31 -1.82
N TYR A 99 11.98 -12.40 -2.37
CA TYR A 99 11.27 -11.25 -2.93
C TYR A 99 10.92 -10.24 -1.85
N TRP A 100 10.51 -10.69 -0.66
CA TRP A 100 10.26 -9.82 0.47
C TRP A 100 11.51 -9.00 0.82
N ASN A 101 12.66 -9.65 0.98
CA ASN A 101 13.92 -8.98 1.33
C ASN A 101 14.32 -7.95 0.26
N GLN A 102 14.16 -8.27 -1.03
CA GLN A 102 14.43 -7.31 -2.11
C GLN A 102 13.49 -6.09 -2.05
N LEU A 103 12.21 -6.30 -1.76
CA LEU A 103 11.23 -5.22 -1.62
C LEU A 103 11.55 -4.32 -0.43
N VAL A 104 11.92 -4.91 0.71
CA VAL A 104 12.33 -4.16 1.92
C VAL A 104 13.54 -3.27 1.62
N VAL A 105 14.57 -3.81 0.96
CA VAL A 105 15.74 -3.00 0.58
C VAL A 105 15.35 -1.83 -0.33
N LYS A 106 14.38 -2.01 -1.25
CA LYS A 106 13.97 -0.96 -2.19
C LYS A 106 13.09 0.12 -1.56
N TYR A 107 12.17 -0.27 -0.67
CA TYR A 107 11.09 0.61 -0.19
C TYR A 107 11.21 1.02 1.29
N ASP A 108 11.89 0.22 2.10
CA ASP A 108 12.08 0.47 3.53
C ASP A 108 13.47 0.02 4.03
N PRO A 109 14.57 0.60 3.49
CA PRO A 109 15.93 0.18 3.84
C PRO A 109 16.26 0.42 5.32
N GLU A 110 15.63 1.40 5.95
CA GLU A 110 15.76 1.68 7.40
C GLU A 110 14.85 0.81 8.27
N ARG A 111 14.05 -0.07 7.66
CA ARG A 111 13.12 -0.98 8.33
C ARG A 111 12.10 -0.27 9.25
N LYS A 112 11.67 0.94 8.90
CA LYS A 112 10.72 1.76 9.67
C LYS A 112 9.31 1.18 9.69
N TYR A 113 8.89 0.56 8.60
CA TYR A 113 7.52 0.09 8.38
C TYR A 113 7.44 -1.44 8.43
N VAL A 114 8.42 -2.12 7.83
CA VAL A 114 8.51 -3.57 7.67
C VAL A 114 8.41 -4.33 8.99
N VAL A 115 8.98 -3.80 10.07
CA VAL A 115 9.00 -4.45 11.39
C VAL A 115 7.58 -4.68 11.92
N LYS A 116 6.67 -3.73 11.68
CA LYS A 116 5.27 -3.87 12.06
C LYS A 116 4.62 -5.03 11.28
N TYR A 117 4.76 -5.03 9.97
CA TYR A 117 4.16 -6.06 9.10
C TYR A 117 4.72 -7.45 9.37
N GLU A 118 6.03 -7.58 9.56
CA GLU A 118 6.65 -8.85 9.94
C GLU A 118 6.17 -9.35 11.30
N LYS A 119 5.93 -8.46 12.26
CA LYS A 119 5.39 -8.85 13.56
C LYS A 119 3.93 -9.30 13.47
N GLU A 120 3.11 -8.61 12.67
CA GLU A 120 1.67 -8.83 12.61
C GLU A 120 1.27 -9.97 11.66
N LEU A 121 2.00 -10.16 10.56
CA LEU A 121 1.58 -11.04 9.46
C LEU A 121 2.45 -12.29 9.30
N ARG A 122 3.60 -12.37 9.97
CA ARG A 122 4.40 -13.60 9.96
C ARG A 122 3.63 -14.68 10.72
N SER A 123 3.24 -15.73 10.02
CA SER A 123 2.71 -16.92 10.67
C SER A 123 3.82 -17.49 11.54
N VAL A 124 3.57 -17.62 12.84
CA VAL A 124 4.47 -18.38 13.70
C VAL A 124 4.49 -19.80 13.13
N LYS A 125 5.65 -20.24 12.63
CA LYS A 125 5.87 -21.66 12.40
C LYS A 125 5.69 -22.34 13.76
N ALA A 126 4.57 -23.04 13.93
CA ALA A 126 4.39 -23.97 15.03
C ALA A 126 5.42 -25.10 14.93
#